data_AF-A0A371LR68-F1
#
_entry.id   AF-A0A371LR68-F1
#
_cell.length_a   1.000
_cell.length_b   1.000
_cell.length_c   1.000
_cell.angle_alpha   90.00
_cell.angle_beta   90.00
_cell.angle_gamma   90.00
#
_symmetry.space_group_name_H-M   'P 1'
#
loop_
_entity.id
_entity.type
_entity.pdbx_description
1 polymer ?
#
loop_
_entity_poly.entity_id
_entity_poly.type
_entity_poly.pdbx_seq_one_letter_code
_entity_poly.pdbx_strand_id
1 'polypeptide(L)'
;MAPERETPYGLSAWAAAVLVFGSSVAVLVVELVALRLLAPHYGLTLETNTLVIGLALTAIAAGTWAGGWTADRVAPRPLLGPL
;
A
#
# COMPACT_ATOMS: atom_id res chain seq x y z
N MET A 1 -41.35 -2.05 0.08
CA MET A 1 -39.95 -2.13 0.57
C MET A 1 -39.05 -1.65 -0.56
N ALA A 2 -38.80 -0.34 -0.62
CA ALA A 2 -37.97 0.24 -1.67
C ALA A 2 -36.50 0.03 -1.30
N PRO A 3 -35.62 -0.32 -2.25
CA PRO A 3 -34.19 -0.43 -1.96
C PRO A 3 -33.65 0.97 -1.65
N GLU A 4 -33.19 1.17 -0.42
CA GLU A 4 -32.45 2.37 -0.04
C GLU A 4 -31.20 2.41 -0.91
N ARG A 5 -31.14 3.39 -1.83
CA ARG A 5 -29.93 3.66 -2.59
C ARG A 5 -28.95 4.33 -1.63
N GLU A 6 -28.10 3.53 -0.99
CA GLU A 6 -26.95 4.04 -0.27
C GLU A 6 -26.06 4.81 -1.25
N THR A 7 -26.14 6.14 -1.21
CA THR A 7 -25.21 7.03 -1.91
C THR A 7 -23.80 6.71 -1.41
N PRO A 8 -22.89 6.17 -2.24
CA PRO A 8 -21.55 5.84 -1.80
C PRO A 8 -20.76 7.13 -1.70
N TYR A 9 -20.76 7.76 -0.52
CA TYR A 9 -19.77 8.78 -0.16
C TYR A 9 -18.43 8.10 0.13
N GLY A 10 -17.85 7.50 -0.91
CA GLY A 10 -16.56 6.85 -0.89
C GLY A 10 -15.64 7.45 -1.96
N LEU A 11 -14.34 7.35 -1.72
CA LEU A 11 -13.28 7.70 -2.66
C LEU A 11 -13.62 7.21 -4.08
N SER A 12 -13.55 8.09 -5.09
CA SER A 12 -13.84 7.72 -6.48
C SER A 12 -13.02 6.50 -6.92
N ALA A 13 -13.66 5.53 -7.60
CA ALA A 13 -13.03 4.27 -7.97
C ALA A 13 -11.72 4.45 -8.75
N TRP A 14 -11.64 5.51 -9.56
CA TRP A 14 -10.43 5.88 -10.27
C TRP A 14 -9.31 6.33 -9.34
N ALA A 15 -9.57 7.20 -8.36
CA ALA A 15 -8.53 7.63 -7.43
C ALA A 15 -8.07 6.46 -6.53
N ALA A 16 -8.95 5.52 -6.18
CA ALA A 16 -8.56 4.30 -5.47
C ALA A 16 -7.61 3.46 -6.31
N ALA A 17 -7.93 3.27 -7.59
CA ALA A 17 -7.08 2.54 -8.53
C ALA A 17 -5.70 3.19 -8.67
N VAL A 18 -5.63 4.52 -8.83
CA VAL A 18 -4.36 5.25 -8.95
C VAL A 18 -3.51 5.11 -7.68
N LEU A 19 -4.12 5.20 -6.50
CA LEU A 19 -3.41 5.03 -5.23
C LEU A 19 -2.84 3.62 -5.06
N VAL A 20 -3.64 2.59 -5.32
CA VAL A 20 -3.20 1.19 -5.20
C VAL A 20 -2.10 0.88 -6.23
N PHE A 21 -2.25 1.37 -7.46
CA PHE A 21 -1.26 1.22 -8.50
C PHE A 21 0.05 1.92 -8.12
N GLY A 22 -0.02 3.19 -7.71
CA GLY A 22 1.15 3.97 -7.29
C GLY A 22 1.86 3.35 -6.09
N SER A 23 1.11 2.85 -5.10
CA SER A 23 1.66 2.13 -3.96
C SER A 23 2.39 0.85 -4.39
N SER A 24 1.81 0.07 -5.31
CA SER A 24 2.44 -1.16 -5.81
C SER A 24 3.74 -0.87 -6.56
N VAL A 25 3.75 0.19 -7.39
CA VAL A 25 4.96 0.65 -8.08
C VAL A 25 6.02 1.10 -7.09
N ALA A 26 5.65 1.85 -6.05
CA ALA A 26 6.59 2.31 -5.03
C ALA A 26 7.26 1.13 -4.30
N VAL A 27 6.50 0.11 -3.92
CA VAL A 27 7.05 -1.11 -3.28
C VAL A 27 8.03 -1.83 -4.21
N LEU A 28 7.69 -2.01 -5.48
CA LEU A 28 8.60 -2.60 -6.47
C LEU A 28 9.89 -1.79 -6.65
N VAL A 29 9.78 -0.46 -6.69
CA VAL A 29 10.97 0.41 -6.78
C VAL A 29 11.86 0.23 -5.55
N VAL A 30 11.29 0.19 -4.35
CA VAL A 30 12.04 -0.05 -3.11
C VAL A 30 12.74 -1.41 -3.16
N GLU A 31 12.05 -2.46 -3.61
CA GLU A 31 12.62 -3.80 -3.77
C GLU A 31 13.79 -3.82 -4.77
N LEU A 32 13.62 -3.22 -5.95
CA LEU A 32 14.68 -3.14 -6.97
C LEU A 32 15.87 -2.31 -6.49
N VAL A 33 15.63 -1.20 -5.79
CA VAL A 33 16.69 -0.36 -5.22
C VAL A 33 17.42 -1.11 -4.11
N ALA A 34 16.72 -1.81 -3.23
CA ALA A 34 17.34 -2.62 -2.19
C ALA A 34 18.25 -3.70 -2.79
N LEU A 35 17.77 -4.44 -3.79
CA LEU A 35 18.60 -5.41 -4.52
C LEU A 35 19.82 -4.75 -5.17
N ARG A 36 19.66 -3.59 -5.79
CA ARG A 36 20.75 -2.84 -6.43
C ARG A 36 21.80 -2.35 -5.42
N LEU A 37 21.37 -1.94 -4.23
CA LEU A 37 22.26 -1.50 -3.16
C LEU A 37 23.01 -2.68 -2.52
N LEU A 38 22.33 -3.83 -2.39
CA LEU A 38 22.89 -5.04 -1.79
C LEU A 38 23.80 -5.80 -2.76
N ALA A 39 23.52 -5.77 -4.08
CA ALA A 39 24.28 -6.53 -5.08
C ALA A 39 25.81 -6.33 -5.03
N PRO A 40 26.36 -5.12 -4.86
CA PRO A 40 27.82 -4.93 -4.76
C PRO A 40 28.44 -5.47 -3.46
N HIS A 41 27.65 -5.63 -2.39
CA HIS A 41 28.14 -5.99 -1.06
C HIS A 41 27.92 -7.48 -0.75
N TYR A 42 26.79 -8.02 -1.18
CA TYR A 42 26.31 -9.37 -0.84
C TYR A 42 26.01 -10.24 -2.07
N GLY A 43 26.02 -9.65 -3.28
CA GLY A 43 25.63 -10.34 -4.50
C GLY A 43 24.12 -10.57 -4.63
N LEU A 44 23.71 -11.24 -5.71
CA LEU A 44 22.32 -11.63 -5.97
C LEU A 44 22.10 -13.08 -5.54
N THR A 45 22.04 -13.33 -4.24
CA THR A 45 21.76 -14.66 -3.68
C THR A 45 20.26 -14.86 -3.41
N LEU A 46 19.81 -16.12 -3.36
CA LEU A 46 18.44 -16.46 -2.97
C LEU A 46 18.09 -15.95 -1.57
N GLU A 47 19.06 -16.00 -0.65
CA GLU A 47 18.92 -15.45 0.69
C GLU A 47 18.63 -13.94 0.63
N THR A 48 19.45 -13.16 -0.08
CA THR A 48 19.29 -11.71 -0.19
C THR A 48 17.95 -11.34 -0.83
N ASN A 49 17.57 -12.00 -1.93
CA ASN A 49 16.30 -11.72 -2.59
C ASN A 49 15.09 -12.06 -1.70
N THR A 50 15.12 -13.23 -1.05
CA THR A 50 14.05 -13.65 -0.13
C THR A 50 13.94 -12.70 1.07
N LEU A 51 15.07 -12.21 1.59
CA LEU A 51 15.09 -11.21 2.65
C LEU A 51 14.45 -9.88 2.22
N VAL A 52 14.77 -9.38 1.02
CA VAL A 52 14.18 -8.14 0.50
C VAL A 52 12.67 -8.31 0.29
N ILE A 53 12.23 -9.42 -0.30
CA ILE A 53 10.80 -9.72 -0.47
C ILE A 53 10.12 -9.82 0.90
N GLY A 54 10.73 -10.52 1.87
CA GLY A 54 10.20 -10.64 3.23
C GLY A 54 10.06 -9.29 3.93
N LEU A 55 11.01 -8.38 3.72
CA LEU A 55 10.95 -7.01 4.21
C LEU A 55 9.81 -6.23 3.54
N ALA A 56 9.64 -6.34 2.21
CA ALA A 56 8.56 -5.70 1.47
C ALA A 56 7.19 -6.19 1.96
N LEU A 57 7.01 -7.51 2.13
CA LEU A 57 5.78 -8.10 2.68
C LEU A 57 5.51 -7.64 4.11
N THR A 58 6.54 -7.55 4.94
CA THR A 58 6.42 -7.04 6.32
C THR A 58 5.98 -5.57 6.31
N ALA A 59 6.55 -4.75 5.43
CA ALA A 59 6.17 -3.35 5.28
C ALA A 59 4.72 -3.20 4.80
N ILE A 60 4.29 -4.03 3.84
CA ILE A 60 2.89 -4.07 3.38
C ILE A 60 1.97 -4.46 4.54
N ALA A 61 2.26 -5.53 5.27
CA ALA A 61 1.45 -6.00 6.39
C ALA A 61 1.35 -4.94 7.50
N ALA A 62 2.46 -4.28 7.84
CA ALA A 62 2.46 -3.19 8.80
C ALA A 62 1.64 -1.99 8.30
N GLY A 63 1.76 -1.65 7.02
CA GLY A 63 1.01 -0.56 6.39
C GLY A 63 -0.49 -0.82 6.34
N THR A 64 -0.93 -2.02 5.97
CA THR A 64 -2.36 -2.37 5.92
C THR A 64 -2.97 -2.47 7.32
N TRP A 65 -2.22 -3.00 8.29
CA TRP A 65 -2.66 -3.02 9.68
C TRP A 65 -2.81 -1.60 10.25
N ALA A 66 -1.81 -0.75 10.08
CA ALA A 66 -1.86 0.64 10.54
C ALA A 66 -2.95 1.43 9.81
N GLY A 67 -3.07 1.26 8.49
CA GLY A 67 -4.08 1.90 7.66
C GLY A 67 -5.51 1.53 8.08
N GLY A 68 -5.78 0.23 8.27
CA GLY A 68 -7.07 -0.26 8.77
C GLY A 68 -7.37 0.29 10.15
N TRP A 69 -6.40 0.24 11.07
CA TRP A 69 -6.56 0.77 12.42
C TRP A 69 -6.85 2.29 12.44
N THR A 70 -6.21 3.07 11.55
CA THR A 70 -6.52 4.50 11.40
C THR A 70 -7.90 4.73 10.77
N ALA A 71 -8.29 3.93 9.77
CA ALA A 71 -9.58 4.05 9.11
C ALA A 71 -10.74 3.75 10.07
N ASP A 72 -10.54 2.82 11.00
CA ASP A 72 -11.54 2.46 12.02
C ASP A 72 -11.71 3.54 13.10
N ARG A 73 -10.68 4.39 13.31
CA ARG A 73 -10.64 5.37 14.41
C ARG A 73 -10.91 6.81 14.00
N VAL A 74 -10.76 7.16 12.72
CA VAL A 74 -10.90 8.53 12.24
C VAL A 74 -12.20 8.66 11.44
N ALA A 75 -13.07 9.61 11.80
CA ALA A 75 -14.29 9.89 11.05
C ALA A 75 -13.94 10.21 9.57
N PRO A 76 -14.69 9.73 8.56
CA PRO A 76 -14.31 9.88 7.13
C PRO A 76 -14.27 11.32 6.62
N ARG A 77 -15.02 12.24 7.26
CA ARG A 77 -15.29 13.60 6.77
C ARG A 77 -14.08 14.54 6.70
N PRO A 78 -13.08 14.51 7.61
CA PRO A 78 -11.90 15.36 7.50
C PRO A 78 -10.81 14.76 6.60
N LEU A 79 -10.82 13.44 6.36
CA LEU A 79 -9.73 12.73 5.69
C LEU A 79 -9.77 12.82 4.15
N LEU A 80 -10.94 13.04 3.56
CA LEU A 80 -11.09 13.03 2.10
C LEU A 80 -11.04 14.41 1.44
N GLY A 81 -11.12 15.51 2.21
CA GLY A 81 -11.26 16.86 1.63
C GLY A 81 -12.51 16.98 0.73
N PRO A 82 -12.90 18.19 0.32
CA PRO A 82 -13.93 18.32 -0.72
C PRO A 82 -13.33 17.84 -2.04
N LEU A 83 -13.66 16.62 -2.47
CA LEU A 83 -13.45 16.09 -3.82
C LEU A 83 -14.78 16.09 -4.58
#